data_AF-A0A8H6CV98-F1
#
_entry.id   AF-A0A8H6CV98-F1
#
_cell.length_a   1.000
_cell.length_b   1.000
_cell.length_c   1.000
_cell.angle_alpha   90.00
_cell.angle_beta   90.00
_cell.angle_gamma   90.00
#
_symmetry.space_group_name_H-M   'P 1'
#
loop_
_entity.id
_entity.type
_entity.pdbx_description
1 polymer ?
#
loop_
_entity_poly.entity_id
_entity_poly.type
_entity_poly.pdbx_seq_one_letter_code
_entity_poly.pdbx_strand_id
1 'polypeptide(L)'
;MSGSNTMTGWITAFCYWDDEGKAGLPSPGNGTLGDLMYLHVDTDDIPCGYVTVPVEVNDNGTLYNCKMLAGSVGMQAVPGPEGYVPAFDPFEDRRRNVDLDETKLGIKPVTGWMIYEVDQQNQSYNQWPIEVDIPMVEIVTND
;
A
#
# COMPACT_ATOMS: atom_id res chain seq x y z
N MET A 1 19.38 7.88 2.54
CA MET A 1 18.59 7.26 3.63
C MET A 1 19.58 6.52 4.53
N SER A 2 19.60 6.76 5.84
CA SER A 2 20.61 6.22 6.77
C SER A 2 20.04 5.13 7.69
N GLY A 3 19.21 4.24 7.15
CA GLY A 3 18.61 3.10 7.85
C GLY A 3 18.91 1.79 7.11
N SER A 4 18.69 0.65 7.77
CA SER A 4 18.68 -0.64 7.09
C SER A 4 17.62 -0.62 5.99
N ASN A 5 17.95 -1.17 4.81
CA ASN A 5 16.97 -1.36 3.74
C ASN A 5 16.12 -2.61 3.96
N THR A 6 16.36 -3.36 5.03
CA THR A 6 15.64 -4.62 5.30
C THR A 6 14.81 -4.55 6.56
N MET A 7 13.66 -5.23 6.53
CA MET A 7 12.69 -5.35 7.61
C MET A 7 12.48 -6.82 8.00
N THR A 8 12.15 -7.07 9.27
CA THR A 8 11.84 -8.41 9.79
C THR A 8 10.88 -8.34 10.99
N GLY A 9 10.47 -9.49 11.51
CA GLY A 9 9.50 -9.62 12.60
C GLY A 9 8.05 -9.61 12.13
N TRP A 10 7.11 -9.45 13.07
CA TRP A 10 5.67 -9.66 12.84
C TRP A 10 5.09 -8.89 11.66
N ILE A 11 5.59 -7.68 11.39
CA ILE A 11 5.09 -6.84 10.31
C ILE A 11 5.34 -7.46 8.92
N THR A 12 6.39 -8.26 8.78
CA THR A 12 6.71 -8.94 7.51
C THR A 12 5.81 -10.13 7.21
N ALA A 13 4.97 -10.57 8.16
CA ALA A 13 3.95 -11.59 7.90
C ALA A 13 2.93 -11.16 6.84
N PHE A 14 2.71 -9.84 6.69
CA PHE A 14 1.82 -9.28 5.66
C PHE A 14 2.48 -9.19 4.27
N CYS A 15 3.78 -9.45 4.18
CA CYS A 15 4.53 -9.52 2.91
C CYS A 15 4.72 -10.97 2.47
N TYR A 16 3.76 -11.85 2.81
CA TYR A 16 3.90 -13.28 2.52
C TYR A 16 3.91 -13.58 1.02
N TRP A 17 3.19 -12.79 0.22
CA TRP A 17 3.24 -12.85 -1.24
C TRP A 17 3.92 -11.59 -1.79
N ASP A 18 4.71 -11.76 -2.84
CA ASP A 18 5.20 -10.63 -3.66
C ASP A 18 4.13 -10.17 -4.67
N ASP A 19 4.46 -9.14 -5.46
CA ASP A 19 3.55 -8.58 -6.48
C ASP A 19 3.20 -9.59 -7.60
N GLU A 20 4.01 -10.63 -7.79
CA GLU A 20 3.74 -11.73 -8.73
C GLU A 20 2.86 -12.84 -8.11
N GLY A 21 2.50 -12.70 -6.82
CA GLY A 21 1.73 -13.70 -6.08
C GLY A 21 2.56 -14.90 -5.63
N LYS A 22 3.89 -14.81 -5.64
CA LYS A 22 4.78 -15.88 -5.17
C LYS A 22 5.02 -15.74 -3.68
N ALA A 23 4.92 -16.87 -2.98
CA ALA A 23 5.13 -16.92 -1.54
C ALA A 23 6.60 -16.77 -1.15
N GLY A 24 6.88 -15.89 -0.18
CA GLY A 24 8.16 -15.79 0.50
C GLY A 24 8.41 -16.99 1.42
N LEU A 25 9.63 -17.52 1.41
CA LEU A 25 10.02 -18.61 2.29
C LEU A 25 10.82 -18.08 3.49
N PRO A 26 10.35 -18.28 4.73
CA PRO A 26 11.14 -17.98 5.92
C PRO A 26 12.42 -18.83 5.89
N SER A 27 13.59 -18.18 6.00
CA SER A 27 14.86 -18.88 6.13
C SER A 27 15.31 -18.91 7.59
N PRO A 28 16.00 -19.96 8.06
CA PRO A 28 16.47 -20.05 9.46
C PRO A 28 17.43 -18.93 9.90
N GLY A 29 17.95 -18.13 8.96
CA GLY A 29 18.74 -16.92 9.21
C GLY A 29 17.92 -15.64 9.37
N ASN A 30 16.60 -15.69 9.16
CA ASN A 30 15.68 -14.56 9.25
C ASN A 30 15.09 -14.53 10.66
N GLY A 31 15.14 -13.37 11.31
CA GLY A 31 14.87 -13.18 12.74
C GLY A 31 13.69 -14.00 13.27
N THR A 32 13.98 -14.87 14.24
CA THR A 32 12.95 -15.59 15.01
C THR A 32 12.41 -14.66 16.09
N LEU A 33 11.09 -14.61 16.25
CA LEU A 33 10.46 -13.99 17.41
C LEU A 33 9.66 -15.08 18.13
N GLY A 34 10.25 -15.62 19.20
CA GLY A 34 9.79 -16.86 19.83
C GLY A 34 10.01 -18.05 18.89
N ASP A 35 8.98 -18.86 18.71
CA ASP A 35 8.99 -20.05 17.84
C ASP A 35 8.53 -19.76 16.39
N LEU A 36 8.20 -18.50 16.07
CA LEU A 36 7.75 -18.08 14.75
C LEU A 36 8.92 -17.52 13.93
N MET A 37 9.04 -18.02 12.70
CA MET A 37 9.97 -17.51 11.69
C MET A 37 9.26 -16.46 10.83
N TYR A 38 9.89 -15.30 10.70
CA TYR A 38 9.37 -14.20 9.90
C TYR A 38 10.20 -14.00 8.63
N LEU A 39 9.63 -13.30 7.66
CA LEU A 39 10.33 -12.96 6.43
C LEU A 39 11.41 -11.90 6.71
N HIS A 40 12.41 -11.89 5.84
CA HIS A 40 13.35 -10.79 5.74
C HIS A 40 13.03 -10.13 4.40
N VAL A 41 12.47 -8.93 4.47
CA VAL A 41 11.89 -8.23 3.32
C VAL A 41 12.73 -7.01 3.06
N ASP A 42 13.26 -6.85 1.86
CA ASP A 42 13.84 -5.57 1.45
C ASP A 42 12.71 -4.54 1.34
N THR A 43 12.99 -3.28 1.67
CA THR A 43 12.02 -2.20 1.59
C THR A 43 11.50 -2.01 0.17
N ASP A 44 12.34 -2.34 -0.82
CA ASP A 44 11.98 -2.33 -2.23
C ASP A 44 11.07 -3.51 -2.65
N ASP A 45 11.00 -4.57 -1.83
CA ASP A 45 10.21 -5.80 -2.08
C ASP A 45 8.88 -5.83 -1.30
N ILE A 46 8.47 -4.71 -0.66
CA ILE A 46 7.17 -4.64 0.03
C ILE A 46 6.06 -4.64 -1.03
N PRO A 47 5.12 -5.62 -0.99
CA PRO A 47 4.10 -5.74 -2.02
C PRO A 47 3.16 -4.53 -2.06
N CYS A 48 2.71 -4.20 -3.26
CA CYS A 48 1.82 -3.09 -3.53
C CYS A 48 0.45 -3.30 -2.86
N GLY A 49 -0.02 -2.30 -2.12
CA GLY A 49 -1.35 -2.31 -1.49
C GLY A 49 -2.52 -1.99 -2.44
N TYR A 50 -2.29 -1.99 -3.75
CA TYR A 50 -3.29 -1.69 -4.77
C TYR A 50 -3.00 -2.44 -6.07
N VAL A 51 -4.01 -2.55 -6.92
CA VAL A 51 -3.92 -3.11 -8.28
C VAL A 51 -4.56 -2.13 -9.26
N THR A 52 -4.08 -2.15 -10.51
CA THR A 52 -4.72 -1.46 -11.63
C THR A 52 -5.11 -2.43 -12.72
N VAL A 53 -6.20 -2.16 -13.43
CA VAL A 53 -6.63 -2.95 -14.59
C VAL A 53 -7.05 -2.01 -15.72
N PRO A 54 -6.85 -2.37 -17.00
CA PRO A 54 -7.32 -1.57 -18.11
C PRO A 54 -8.83 -1.76 -18.31
N VAL A 55 -9.53 -0.66 -18.62
CA VAL A 55 -11.00 -0.62 -18.73
C VAL A 55 -11.38 0.25 -19.92
N GLU A 56 -12.35 -0.20 -20.71
CA GLU A 56 -13.02 0.65 -21.70
C GLU A 56 -14.34 1.13 -21.11
N VAL A 57 -14.52 2.44 -21.02
CA VAL A 57 -15.77 3.03 -20.51
C VAL A 57 -16.59 3.52 -21.69
N ASN A 58 -17.82 3.02 -21.81
CA ASN A 58 -18.83 3.50 -22.73
C ASN A 58 -19.79 4.43 -21.98
N ASP A 59 -19.61 5.72 -22.19
CA ASP A 59 -20.51 6.76 -21.70
C ASP A 59 -21.34 7.28 -22.88
N ASN A 60 -22.59 6.78 -22.96
CA ASN A 60 -23.59 7.19 -23.94
C ASN A 60 -23.09 7.13 -25.41
N GLY A 61 -22.32 6.09 -25.74
CA GLY A 61 -21.76 5.87 -27.07
C GLY A 61 -20.38 6.50 -27.31
N THR A 62 -19.85 7.25 -26.34
CA THR A 62 -18.47 7.74 -26.35
C THR A 62 -17.59 6.76 -25.58
N LEU A 63 -16.59 6.20 -26.26
CA LEU A 63 -15.65 5.24 -25.68
C LEU A 63 -14.41 5.97 -25.12
N TYR A 64 -14.05 5.64 -23.88
CA TYR A 64 -12.88 6.16 -23.18
C TYR A 64 -11.94 5.02 -22.80
N ASN A 65 -10.65 5.22 -23.08
CA ASN A 65 -9.59 4.31 -22.61
C ASN A 65 -9.20 4.70 -21.19
N CYS A 66 -9.55 3.85 -20.23
CA CYS A 66 -9.39 4.14 -18.83
C CYS A 66 -8.52 3.09 -18.13
N LYS A 67 -8.07 3.45 -16.93
CA LYS A 67 -7.58 2.49 -15.94
C LYS A 67 -8.52 2.54 -14.73
N MET A 68 -8.78 1.38 -14.17
CA MET A 68 -9.39 1.25 -12.86
C MET A 68 -8.28 0.94 -11.86
N LEU A 69 -8.22 1.70 -10.77
CA LEU A 69 -7.37 1.46 -9.62
C LEU A 69 -8.22 0.96 -8.46
N ALA A 70 -7.79 -0.07 -7.74
CA ALA A 70 -8.44 -0.58 -6.54
C ALA A 70 -7.41 -0.96 -5.47
N GLY A 71 -7.62 -0.53 -4.23
CA GLY A 71 -6.74 -0.83 -3.10
C GLY A 71 -6.63 0.30 -2.10
N SER A 72 -5.47 0.42 -1.47
CA SER A 72 -5.11 1.57 -0.61
C SER A 72 -4.94 2.82 -1.46
N VAL A 73 -5.85 3.79 -1.31
CA VAL A 73 -5.87 5.05 -2.06
C VAL A 73 -5.36 6.23 -1.24
N GLY A 74 -5.10 6.03 0.06
CA GLY A 74 -4.57 7.09 0.91
C GLY A 74 -4.51 6.70 2.38
N MET A 75 -4.13 7.67 3.21
CA MET A 75 -4.04 7.53 4.66
C MET A 75 -4.77 8.69 5.32
N GLN A 76 -5.66 8.39 6.26
CA GLN A 76 -6.38 9.37 7.04
C GLN A 76 -5.80 9.44 8.45
N ALA A 77 -5.41 10.64 8.88
CA ALA A 77 -5.09 10.88 10.29
C ALA A 77 -6.38 10.82 11.13
N VAL A 78 -6.34 10.07 12.21
CA VAL A 78 -7.47 9.92 13.14
C VAL A 78 -7.01 10.24 14.57
N PRO A 79 -7.93 10.72 15.44
CA PRO A 79 -7.63 10.84 16.85
C PRO A 79 -7.13 9.51 17.42
N GLY A 80 -6.25 9.58 18.41
CA GLY A 80 -5.87 8.41 19.17
C GLY A 80 -7.10 7.81 19.86
N PRO A 81 -7.11 6.48 20.12
CA PRO A 81 -8.10 5.92 21.02
C PRO A 81 -8.02 6.62 22.39
N GLU A 82 -9.16 6.72 23.07
CA GLU A 82 -9.23 7.34 24.40
C GLU A 82 -8.27 6.62 25.37
N GLY A 83 -7.41 7.38 26.04
CA GLY A 83 -6.37 6.82 26.91
C GLY A 83 -5.10 6.34 26.19
N TYR A 84 -4.89 6.68 24.92
CA TYR A 84 -3.62 6.44 24.24
C TYR A 84 -2.47 7.15 24.96
N VAL A 85 -1.50 6.36 25.42
CA VAL A 85 -0.22 6.86 25.93
C VAL A 85 0.81 6.77 24.80
N PRO A 86 1.52 7.87 24.46
CA PRO A 86 2.63 7.83 23.53
C PRO A 86 3.64 6.73 23.91
N ALA A 87 4.29 6.14 22.92
CA ALA A 87 5.38 5.22 23.17
C ALA A 87 6.44 5.93 24.03
N PHE A 88 6.90 5.28 25.09
CA PHE A 88 7.89 5.81 26.04
C PHE A 88 9.12 6.35 25.29
N ASP A 89 9.30 7.67 25.27
CA ASP A 89 10.50 8.32 24.75
C ASP A 89 11.46 8.55 25.92
N PRO A 90 12.58 7.80 26.04
CA PRO A 90 13.56 8.00 27.11
C PRO A 90 14.25 9.38 27.05
N PHE A 91 13.96 10.20 26.05
CA PHE A 91 14.45 11.56 25.89
C PHE A 91 13.37 12.65 26.01
N GLU A 92 12.15 12.31 26.45
CA GLU A 92 11.03 13.26 26.57
C GLU A 92 11.41 14.52 27.36
N ASP A 93 12.18 14.37 28.44
CA ASP A 93 12.67 15.49 29.28
C ASP A 93 13.49 16.54 28.51
N ARG A 94 14.09 16.18 27.37
CA ARG A 94 14.90 17.09 26.54
C ARG A 94 14.10 17.80 25.45
N ARG A 95 12.89 17.35 25.12
CA ARG A 95 12.01 17.97 24.12
C ARG A 95 10.84 18.68 24.78
N ARG A 96 11.13 19.61 25.69
CA ARG A 96 10.10 20.56 26.16
C ARG A 96 9.63 21.40 24.97
N ASN A 97 8.33 21.33 24.65
CA ASN A 97 7.60 22.08 23.62
C ASN A 97 7.48 21.44 22.23
N VAL A 98 7.09 20.17 22.13
CA VAL A 98 6.29 19.74 20.97
C VAL A 98 4.86 19.63 21.45
N ASP A 99 4.00 20.55 21.02
CA ASP A 99 2.56 20.46 21.29
C ASP A 99 2.05 19.17 20.64
N LEU A 100 1.76 18.16 21.45
CA LEU A 100 1.13 16.93 20.98
C LEU A 100 -0.28 17.29 20.49
N ASP A 101 -0.51 17.19 19.18
CA ASP A 101 -1.84 17.29 18.62
C ASP A 101 -2.61 16.00 18.96
N GLU A 102 -3.23 15.98 20.15
CA GLU A 102 -4.02 14.87 20.67
C GLU A 102 -5.14 14.44 19.70
N THR A 103 -5.49 15.29 18.71
CA THR A 103 -6.52 15.01 17.71
C THR A 103 -6.02 14.16 16.52
N LYS A 104 -4.72 13.88 16.41
CA LYS A 104 -4.12 13.15 15.27
C LYS A 104 -3.00 12.19 15.67
N LEU A 105 -3.33 11.24 16.55
CA LEU A 105 -2.36 10.26 17.07
C LEU A 105 -2.38 8.92 16.31
N GLY A 106 -3.37 8.69 15.46
CA GLY A 106 -3.50 7.47 14.66
C GLY A 106 -3.49 7.73 13.16
N ILE A 107 -3.19 6.69 12.39
CA ILE A 107 -3.37 6.65 10.94
C ILE A 107 -4.29 5.48 10.59
N LYS A 108 -5.21 5.72 9.65
CA LYS A 108 -6.11 4.71 9.11
C LYS A 108 -5.93 4.64 7.59
N PRO A 109 -5.68 3.45 7.01
CA PRO A 109 -5.67 3.32 5.55
C PRO A 109 -7.07 3.60 5.00
N VAL A 110 -7.12 4.33 3.89
CA VAL A 110 -8.35 4.56 3.12
C VAL A 110 -8.28 3.63 1.92
N THR A 111 -9.24 2.72 1.83
CA THR A 111 -9.39 1.82 0.68
C THR A 111 -10.51 2.29 -0.23
N GLY A 112 -10.35 2.08 -1.53
CA GLY A 112 -11.34 2.49 -2.51
C GLY A 112 -11.00 2.00 -3.90
N TRP A 113 -11.82 2.41 -4.85
CA TRP A 113 -11.57 2.23 -6.27
C TRP A 113 -11.94 3.50 -7.03
N MET A 114 -11.26 3.74 -8.15
CA MET A 114 -11.52 4.87 -9.03
C MET A 114 -11.19 4.49 -10.48
N ILE A 115 -11.88 5.13 -11.42
CA ILE A 115 -11.61 5.01 -12.85
C ILE A 115 -11.14 6.37 -13.33
N TYR A 116 -10.06 6.38 -14.11
CA TYR A 116 -9.52 7.59 -14.72
C TYR A 116 -9.11 7.33 -16.18
N GLU A 117 -9.31 8.33 -17.02
CA GLU A 117 -8.90 8.31 -18.42
C GLU A 117 -7.38 8.37 -18.52
N VAL A 118 -6.81 7.60 -19.46
CA VAL A 118 -5.36 7.59 -19.72
C VAL A 118 -5.09 8.27 -21.05
N ASP A 119 -4.33 9.36 -21.04
CA ASP A 119 -3.89 10.03 -22.26
C ASP A 119 -2.90 9.15 -23.04
N GLN A 120 -3.12 9.01 -24.34
CA GLN A 120 -2.35 8.17 -25.26
C GLN A 120 -0.87 8.59 -25.35
N GLN A 121 -0.51 9.85 -25.04
CA GLN A 121 0.89 10.30 -25.05
C GLN A 121 1.76 9.68 -23.94
N ASN A 122 1.15 9.10 -22.90
CA ASN A 122 1.85 8.48 -21.76
C ASN A 122 1.86 6.94 -21.79
N GLN A 123 1.58 6.31 -22.95
CA GLN A 123 1.56 4.84 -23.04
C GLN A 123 2.92 4.18 -22.72
N SER A 124 4.04 4.86 -22.95
CA SER A 124 5.38 4.31 -22.67
C SER A 124 5.75 4.25 -21.19
N TYR A 125 5.18 5.12 -20.34
CA TYR A 125 5.37 5.08 -18.88
C TYR A 125 4.43 4.11 -18.17
N ASN A 126 3.48 3.53 -18.92
CA ASN A 126 2.44 2.65 -18.41
C ASN A 126 2.73 1.16 -18.65
N GLN A 127 3.99 0.82 -18.92
CA GLN A 127 4.42 -0.55 -19.10
C GLN A 127 4.22 -1.30 -17.78
N TRP A 128 3.34 -2.29 -17.82
CA TRP A 128 2.96 -3.10 -16.68
C TRP A 128 4.19 -3.73 -16.05
N PRO A 129 4.39 -3.65 -14.71
CA PRO A 129 5.41 -4.46 -14.06
C PRO A 129 5.11 -5.96 -14.21
N ILE A 130 3.88 -6.33 -14.62
CA ILE A 130 3.45 -7.71 -14.81
C ILE A 130 2.51 -7.76 -16.03
N GLU A 131 2.88 -8.50 -17.07
CA GLU A 131 1.94 -8.95 -18.13
C GLU A 131 0.98 -9.97 -17.52
N VAL A 132 0.03 -9.49 -16.71
CA VAL A 132 -1.12 -10.30 -16.33
C VAL A 132 -2.12 -10.16 -17.48
N ASP A 133 -2.53 -11.29 -18.06
CA ASP A 133 -3.58 -11.39 -19.08
C ASP A 133 -4.95 -11.06 -18.43
N ILE A 134 -5.10 -9.82 -17.96
CA ILE A 134 -6.34 -9.33 -17.37
C ILE A 134 -7.23 -8.92 -18.55
N PRO A 135 -8.38 -9.58 -18.75
CA PRO A 135 -9.27 -9.23 -19.82
C PRO A 135 -9.74 -7.78 -19.64
N MET A 136 -9.76 -7.03 -20.75
CA MET A 136 -10.38 -5.70 -20.79
C MET A 136 -11.81 -5.79 -20.27
N VAL A 137 -12.14 -4.95 -19.31
CA VAL A 137 -13.50 -4.85 -18.76
C VAL A 137 -14.21 -3.70 -19.48
N GLU A 138 -15.36 -3.99 -20.08
CA GLU A 138 -16.26 -2.97 -20.63
C GLU A 138 -17.20 -2.48 -19.51
N ILE A 139 -17.24 -1.17 -19.29
CA ILE A 139 -18.18 -0.55 -18.35
C ILE A 139 -19.15 0.31 -19.15
N VAL A 140 -20.42 -0.09 -19.14
CA VAL A 140 -21.52 0.67 -19.73
C VAL A 140 -22.20 1.46 -18.64
N THR A 141 -22.23 2.78 -18.77
CA THR A 141 -22.99 3.67 -17.88
C THR A 141 -24.38 3.90 -18.48
N ASN A 142 -25.43 3.65 -17.69
CA ASN A 142 -26.80 3.97 -18.04
C ASN A 142 -27.29 5.00 -17.02
N ASP A 143 -27.79 6.13 -17.50
CA ASP A 143 -28.44 7.16 -16.68
C ASP A 143 -29.68 6.62 -15.93
#